data_AF-A0A7S2FWH0-F1
#
_entry.id   AF-A0A7S2FWH0-F1
#
_cell.length_a   1.000
_cell.length_b   1.000
_cell.length_c   1.000
_cell.angle_alpha   90.00
_cell.angle_beta   90.00
_cell.angle_gamma   90.00
#
_symmetry.space_group_name_H-M   'P 1'
#
loop_
_entity.id
_entity.type
_entity.pdbx_description
1 polymer ?
#
loop_
_entity_poly.entity_id
_entity_poly.type
_entity_poly.pdbx_seq_one_letter_code
_entity_poly.pdbx_strand_id
1 'polypeptide(L)'
;IFSPPLQLNKLIPGFKGRCTAPLLVDKITKQAISNESGDIVAWLNSLDFLPSSPTQSNDSESTYVDLRPASLLPAIEEASGWLTPLINNGVYRCGFATSQKAYDSAADDVISGLDRLESLAANEGRFLLGDKVTELDIRALPTLLRFDCAYAPLFRAGGGHIRLAQDYPALQAWLERCWSLPGVKDSIDLKDAWGSYYRQLFPLNPGGIVPRFPTGESMFASRSKELPLPTQMEGLFHFK
;
A
#
# COMPACT_ATOMS: atom_id res chain seq x y z
N ILE A 1 14.54 29.36 4.17
CA ILE A 1 13.64 29.77 5.29
C ILE A 1 12.81 28.54 5.66
N PHE A 2 13.23 27.79 6.68
CA PHE A 2 12.43 26.69 7.20
C PHE A 2 11.25 27.28 7.97
N SER A 3 10.08 27.27 7.36
CA SER A 3 8.84 27.52 8.10
C SER A 3 8.65 26.36 9.09
N PRO A 4 8.23 26.62 10.33
CA PRO A 4 7.87 25.54 11.25
C PRO A 4 6.80 24.64 10.61
N PRO A 5 6.78 23.33 10.93
CA PRO A 5 5.78 22.41 10.41
C PRO A 5 4.38 22.99 10.65
N LEU A 6 3.55 23.00 9.61
CA LEU A 6 2.17 23.50 9.67
C LEU A 6 1.40 22.71 10.73
N GLN A 7 0.93 23.39 11.77
CA GLN A 7 0.11 22.76 12.81
C GLN A 7 -1.36 22.79 12.36
N LEU A 8 -1.97 21.62 12.15
CA LEU A 8 -3.35 21.50 11.66
C LEU A 8 -4.35 22.31 12.51
N ASN A 9 -4.18 22.33 13.83
CA ASN A 9 -5.02 23.10 14.76
C ASN A 9 -4.94 24.63 14.53
N LYS A 10 -3.86 25.11 13.90
CA LYS A 10 -3.73 26.53 13.49
C LYS A 10 -4.35 26.78 12.11
N LEU A 11 -4.43 25.76 11.25
CA LEU A 11 -5.06 25.86 9.93
C LEU A 11 -6.59 25.78 10.02
N ILE A 12 -7.11 24.96 10.93
CA ILE A 12 -8.54 24.76 11.14
C ILE A 12 -8.85 24.86 12.65
N PRO A 13 -9.04 26.08 13.19
CA PRO A 13 -9.40 26.27 14.59
C PRO A 13 -10.67 25.49 14.95
N GLY A 14 -10.60 24.65 15.97
CA GLY A 14 -11.75 23.86 16.43
C GLY A 14 -12.02 22.57 15.65
N PHE A 15 -11.11 22.11 14.77
CA PHE A 15 -11.24 20.83 14.08
C PHE A 15 -11.44 19.66 15.05
N LYS A 16 -12.48 18.86 14.80
CA LYS A 16 -12.83 17.65 15.54
C LYS A 16 -12.79 16.46 14.59
N GLY A 17 -11.60 15.92 14.36
CA GLY A 17 -11.38 14.79 13.47
C GLY A 17 -9.99 14.20 13.67
N ARG A 18 -9.66 13.18 12.88
CA ARG A 18 -8.31 12.59 12.88
C ARG A 18 -7.37 13.48 12.08
N CYS A 19 -6.21 13.78 12.63
CA CYS A 19 -5.12 14.44 11.92
C CYS A 19 -4.38 13.39 11.08
N THR A 20 -4.76 13.24 9.81
CA THR A 20 -4.17 12.26 8.90
C THR A 20 -3.24 12.92 7.88
N ALA A 21 -2.24 12.18 7.43
CA ALA A 21 -1.49 12.49 6.21
C ALA A 21 -2.05 11.64 5.05
N PRO A 22 -1.91 12.09 3.79
CA PRO A 22 -1.36 13.38 3.36
C PRO A 22 -2.31 14.56 3.68
N LEU A 23 -1.77 15.78 3.66
CA LEU A 23 -2.55 17.02 3.76
C LEU A 23 -2.08 17.99 2.67
N LEU A 24 -2.97 18.31 1.74
CA LEU A 24 -2.78 19.37 0.76
C LEU A 24 -3.13 20.71 1.39
N VAL A 25 -2.22 21.68 1.30
CA VAL A 25 -2.38 23.01 1.91
C VAL A 25 -2.08 24.09 0.88
N ASP A 26 -2.95 25.09 0.78
CA ASP A 26 -2.65 26.32 0.05
C ASP A 26 -1.60 27.12 0.81
N LYS A 27 -0.44 27.32 0.19
CA LYS A 27 0.68 28.04 0.80
C LYS A 27 0.43 29.54 0.97
N ILE A 28 -0.44 30.15 0.17
CA ILE A 28 -0.76 31.58 0.21
C ILE A 28 -1.78 31.83 1.33
N THR A 29 -2.94 31.17 1.24
CA THR A 29 -4.04 31.38 2.21
C THR A 29 -3.85 30.65 3.53
N LYS A 30 -2.90 29.70 3.59
CA LYS A 30 -2.68 28.80 4.74
C LYS A 30 -3.92 27.99 5.09
N GLN A 31 -4.67 27.56 4.08
CA GLN A 31 -5.86 26.72 4.26
C GLN A 31 -5.56 25.28 3.90
N ALA A 32 -6.06 24.34 4.70
CA ALA A 32 -6.11 22.94 4.34
C ALA A 32 -7.13 22.75 3.19
N ILE A 33 -6.69 22.13 2.09
CA ILE A 33 -7.52 21.88 0.92
C ILE A 33 -8.16 20.49 1.00
N SER A 34 -7.34 19.46 1.17
CA SER A 34 -7.81 18.07 1.26
C SER A 34 -6.84 17.24 2.10
N ASN A 35 -7.37 16.27 2.83
CA ASN A 35 -6.62 15.18 3.46
C ASN A 35 -7.06 13.80 2.95
N GLU A 36 -7.84 13.76 1.87
CA GLU A 36 -8.23 12.53 1.19
C GLU A 36 -7.23 12.23 0.07
N SER A 37 -6.46 11.16 0.25
CA SER A 37 -5.38 10.78 -0.66
C SER A 37 -5.86 10.50 -2.09
N GLY A 38 -7.05 9.91 -2.27
CA GLY A 38 -7.61 9.63 -3.58
C GLY A 38 -7.90 10.92 -4.36
N ASP A 39 -8.53 11.89 -3.70
CA ASP A 39 -8.83 13.19 -4.31
C ASP A 39 -7.56 13.96 -4.66
N ILE A 40 -6.54 13.90 -3.80
CA ILE A 40 -5.24 14.54 -4.05
C ILE A 40 -4.57 13.92 -5.28
N VAL A 41 -4.55 12.59 -5.42
CA VAL A 41 -3.97 11.91 -6.58
C VAL A 41 -4.73 12.28 -7.86
N ALA A 42 -6.07 12.25 -7.82
CA ALA A 42 -6.89 12.62 -8.97
C ALA A 42 -6.68 14.09 -9.38
N TRP A 43 -6.61 15.00 -8.40
CA TRP A 43 -6.32 16.41 -8.63
C TRP A 43 -4.93 16.61 -9.24
N LEU A 44 -3.89 15.97 -8.69
CA LEU A 44 -2.52 16.02 -9.24
C LEU A 44 -2.46 15.50 -10.69
N ASN A 45 -3.21 14.44 -11.02
CA ASN A 45 -3.32 13.94 -12.38
C ASN A 45 -3.99 14.94 -13.35
N SER A 46 -4.89 15.80 -12.85
CA SER A 46 -5.55 16.82 -13.68
C SER A 46 -4.72 18.10 -13.90
N LEU A 47 -3.53 18.22 -13.30
CA LEU A 47 -2.73 19.43 -13.42
C LEU A 47 -1.99 19.50 -14.76
N ASP A 48 -2.55 20.27 -15.68
CA ASP A 48 -2.01 20.50 -17.04
C ASP A 48 -0.70 21.32 -17.11
N PHE A 49 -0.12 21.73 -15.97
CA PHE A 49 1.12 22.54 -15.95
C PHE A 49 2.33 21.81 -15.37
N LEU A 50 2.19 20.55 -14.95
CA LEU A 50 3.38 19.75 -14.65
C LEU A 50 4.20 19.65 -15.96
N PRO A 51 5.55 19.73 -15.92
CA PRO A 51 6.40 19.74 -17.11
C PRO A 51 6.17 18.56 -18.07
N SER A 52 5.47 17.53 -17.61
CA SER A 52 5.05 16.37 -18.36
C SER A 52 3.64 16.50 -18.98
N SER A 53 2.88 17.59 -18.87
CA SER A 53 1.51 17.63 -19.40
C SER A 53 1.44 17.44 -20.93
N PRO A 54 0.44 16.72 -21.45
CA PRO A 54 0.25 16.54 -22.89
C PRO A 54 0.01 17.85 -23.64
N THR A 55 -0.33 18.93 -22.93
CA THR A 55 -0.59 20.26 -23.53
C THR A 55 0.67 21.12 -23.70
N GLN A 56 1.80 20.76 -23.07
CA GLN A 56 3.05 21.56 -23.13
C GLN A 56 4.22 20.87 -23.84
N SER A 57 4.10 19.59 -24.20
CA SER A 57 5.18 18.84 -24.88
C SER A 57 4.90 18.71 -26.37
N ASN A 58 5.51 19.59 -27.17
CA ASN A 58 5.70 19.36 -28.62
C ASN A 58 6.86 18.37 -28.89
N ASP A 59 7.52 17.89 -27.84
CA ASP A 59 8.59 16.92 -27.92
C ASP A 59 8.04 15.50 -27.80
N SER A 60 8.47 14.63 -28.70
CA SER A 60 8.19 13.18 -28.69
C SER A 60 8.76 12.42 -27.47
N GLU A 61 9.36 13.14 -26.50
CA GLU A 61 9.91 12.63 -25.23
C GLU A 61 9.05 12.98 -24.01
N SER A 62 7.78 13.34 -24.20
CA SER A 62 6.82 13.53 -23.11
C SER A 62 6.71 12.29 -22.22
N THR A 63 7.30 12.33 -21.02
CA THR A 63 7.17 11.32 -19.95
C THR A 63 5.84 11.41 -19.20
N TYR A 64 4.78 11.95 -19.81
CA TYR A 64 3.47 12.01 -19.17
C TYR A 64 2.93 10.60 -18.91
N VAL A 65 2.52 10.36 -17.67
CA VAL A 65 1.74 9.17 -17.32
C VAL A 65 0.36 9.65 -16.90
N ASP A 66 -0.62 9.46 -17.78
CA ASP A 66 -2.02 9.66 -17.41
C ASP A 66 -2.48 8.48 -16.55
N LEU A 67 -2.69 8.74 -15.26
CA LEU A 67 -3.16 7.73 -14.31
C LEU A 67 -4.67 7.53 -14.38
N ARG A 68 -5.42 8.42 -15.03
CA ARG A 68 -6.89 8.36 -15.17
C ARG A 68 -7.34 8.50 -16.63
N PRO A 69 -6.85 7.65 -17.55
CA PRO A 69 -7.24 7.74 -18.95
C PRO A 69 -8.75 7.46 -19.10
N ALA A 70 -9.42 8.25 -19.92
CA ALA A 70 -10.88 8.23 -20.06
C ALA A 70 -11.45 6.82 -20.35
N SER A 71 -10.72 6.00 -21.11
CA SER A 71 -11.13 4.63 -21.45
C SER A 71 -11.11 3.66 -20.26
N LEU A 72 -10.30 3.92 -19.23
CA LEU A 72 -10.19 3.07 -18.03
C LEU A 72 -10.90 3.68 -16.81
N LEU A 73 -11.41 4.91 -16.91
CA LEU A 73 -12.03 5.62 -15.79
C LEU A 73 -13.13 4.80 -15.09
N PRO A 74 -14.08 4.13 -15.79
CA PRO A 74 -15.10 3.33 -15.13
C PRO A 74 -14.50 2.17 -14.31
N ALA A 75 -13.48 1.50 -14.86
CA ALA A 75 -12.80 0.40 -14.18
C ALA A 75 -11.98 0.89 -12.98
N ILE A 76 -11.33 2.06 -13.09
CA ILE A 76 -10.61 2.69 -11.99
C ILE A 76 -11.57 3.04 -10.85
N GLU A 77 -12.73 3.60 -11.15
CA GLU A 77 -13.73 4.00 -10.16
C GLU A 77 -14.34 2.79 -9.45
N GLU A 78 -14.73 1.77 -10.21
CA GLU A 78 -15.20 0.50 -9.65
C GLU A 78 -14.15 -0.12 -8.72
N ALA A 79 -12.92 -0.24 -9.20
CA ALA A 79 -11.83 -0.85 -8.44
C ALA A 79 -11.46 -0.06 -7.20
N SER A 80 -11.38 1.27 -7.31
CA SER A 80 -11.10 2.16 -6.18
C SER A 80 -12.19 2.08 -5.09
N GLY A 81 -13.44 1.86 -5.50
CA GLY A 81 -14.59 1.72 -4.62
C GLY A 81 -14.48 0.55 -3.65
N TRP A 82 -13.94 -0.59 -4.09
CA TRP A 82 -13.71 -1.74 -3.21
C TRP A 82 -12.29 -1.79 -2.64
N LEU A 83 -11.27 -1.27 -3.33
CA LEU A 83 -9.88 -1.29 -2.85
C LEU A 83 -9.75 -0.62 -1.48
N THR A 84 -10.42 0.51 -1.29
CA THR A 84 -10.32 1.27 -0.04
C THR A 84 -10.92 0.52 1.16
N PRO A 85 -12.22 0.14 1.17
CA PRO A 85 -12.81 -0.55 2.31
C PRO A 85 -12.25 -1.95 2.56
N LEU A 86 -11.87 -2.68 1.50
CA LEU A 86 -11.39 -4.06 1.60
C LEU A 86 -9.89 -4.15 1.92
N ILE A 87 -9.05 -3.29 1.33
CA ILE A 87 -7.59 -3.39 1.47
C ILE A 87 -7.03 -2.22 2.26
N ASN A 88 -7.07 -1.00 1.71
CA ASN A 88 -6.33 0.13 2.27
C ASN A 88 -6.77 0.48 3.70
N ASN A 89 -8.08 0.44 3.96
CA ASN A 89 -8.65 0.56 5.31
C ASN A 89 -8.87 -0.81 5.96
N GLY A 90 -9.09 -1.87 5.19
CA GLY A 90 -9.32 -3.22 5.71
C GLY A 90 -8.20 -3.73 6.61
N VAL A 91 -6.93 -3.49 6.25
CA VAL A 91 -5.79 -3.87 7.09
C VAL A 91 -5.80 -3.15 8.45
N TYR A 92 -6.17 -1.87 8.48
CA TYR A 92 -6.30 -1.10 9.73
C TYR A 92 -7.50 -1.58 10.55
N ARG A 93 -8.62 -1.92 9.90
CA ARG A 93 -9.78 -2.51 10.56
C ARG A 93 -9.41 -3.83 11.25
N CYS A 94 -8.55 -4.65 10.65
CA CYS A 94 -7.99 -5.84 11.30
C CYS A 94 -7.16 -5.46 12.54
N GLY A 95 -6.15 -4.61 12.35
CA GLY A 95 -5.19 -4.28 13.40
C GLY A 95 -5.81 -3.60 14.62
N PHE A 96 -6.83 -2.77 14.40
CA PHE A 96 -7.47 -2.00 15.47
C PHE A 96 -8.82 -2.55 15.91
N ALA A 97 -9.19 -3.77 15.48
CA ALA A 97 -10.40 -4.41 15.93
C ALA A 97 -10.39 -4.61 17.46
N THR A 98 -11.49 -4.23 18.10
CA THR A 98 -11.69 -4.39 19.55
C THR A 98 -12.60 -5.57 19.90
N SER A 99 -13.05 -6.33 18.90
CA SER A 99 -13.84 -7.53 19.08
C SER A 99 -13.49 -8.56 18.00
N GLN A 100 -13.63 -9.85 18.34
CA GLN A 100 -13.35 -10.95 17.41
C GLN A 100 -14.22 -10.85 16.15
N LYS A 101 -15.52 -10.57 16.29
CA LYS A 101 -16.44 -10.41 15.15
C LYS A 101 -16.02 -9.30 14.19
N ALA A 102 -15.57 -8.16 14.72
CA ALA A 102 -15.11 -7.04 13.88
C ALA A 102 -13.80 -7.38 13.17
N TYR A 103 -12.90 -8.11 13.84
CA TYR A 103 -11.68 -8.63 13.26
C TYR A 103 -11.97 -9.63 12.14
N ASP A 104 -12.80 -10.65 12.40
CA ASP A 104 -13.10 -11.71 11.43
C ASP A 104 -13.68 -11.12 10.14
N SER A 105 -14.67 -10.23 10.27
CA SER A 105 -15.25 -9.53 9.11
C SER A 105 -14.22 -8.69 8.35
N ALA A 106 -13.30 -8.01 9.05
CA ALA A 106 -12.26 -7.23 8.39
C ALA A 106 -11.20 -8.12 7.71
N ALA A 107 -10.88 -9.27 8.30
CA ALA A 107 -9.96 -10.24 7.73
C ALA A 107 -10.54 -10.87 6.46
N ASP A 108 -11.82 -11.25 6.48
CA ASP A 108 -12.55 -11.75 5.30
C ASP A 108 -12.58 -10.70 4.18
N ASP A 109 -12.84 -9.42 4.52
CA ASP A 109 -12.80 -8.31 3.56
C ASP A 109 -11.40 -8.18 2.92
N VAL A 110 -10.34 -8.27 3.72
CA VAL A 110 -8.95 -8.20 3.21
C VAL A 110 -8.66 -9.36 2.27
N ILE A 111 -9.02 -10.59 2.63
CA ILE A 111 -8.82 -11.77 1.77
C ILE A 111 -9.56 -11.57 0.45
N SER A 112 -10.84 -11.17 0.50
CA SER A 112 -11.62 -10.91 -0.71
C SER A 112 -11.01 -9.81 -1.59
N GLY A 113 -10.47 -8.75 -0.98
CA GLY A 113 -9.78 -7.69 -1.72
C GLY A 113 -8.47 -8.17 -2.37
N LEU A 114 -7.71 -9.04 -1.70
CA LEU A 114 -6.47 -9.60 -2.23
C LEU A 114 -6.75 -10.54 -3.40
N ASP A 115 -7.77 -11.39 -3.30
CA ASP A 115 -8.18 -12.30 -4.37
C ASP A 115 -8.62 -11.54 -5.63
N ARG A 116 -9.31 -10.40 -5.45
CA ARG A 116 -9.65 -9.50 -6.57
C ARG A 116 -8.43 -8.88 -7.21
N LEU A 117 -7.49 -8.38 -6.40
CA LEU A 117 -6.25 -7.80 -6.89
C LEU A 117 -5.38 -8.84 -7.61
N GLU A 118 -5.31 -10.07 -7.11
CA GLU A 118 -4.64 -11.19 -7.75
C GLU A 118 -5.25 -11.51 -9.11
N SER A 119 -6.59 -11.57 -9.18
CA SER A 119 -7.30 -11.78 -10.44
C SER A 119 -6.98 -10.67 -11.45
N LEU A 120 -6.94 -9.41 -11.01
CA LEU A 120 -6.54 -8.30 -11.87
C LEU A 120 -5.08 -8.38 -12.31
N ALA A 121 -4.16 -8.73 -11.40
CA ALA A 121 -2.74 -8.85 -11.68
C ALA A 121 -2.38 -10.06 -12.57
N ALA A 122 -3.24 -11.09 -12.57
CA ALA A 122 -3.11 -12.29 -13.39
C ALA A 122 -3.66 -12.11 -14.82
N ASN A 123 -4.47 -11.07 -15.06
CA ASN A 123 -4.94 -10.75 -16.41
C ASN A 123 -3.79 -10.33 -17.35
N GLU A 124 -4.06 -10.35 -18.64
CA GLU A 124 -3.10 -9.87 -19.65
C GLU A 124 -2.76 -8.40 -19.42
N GLY A 125 -1.49 -8.12 -19.15
CA GLY A 125 -0.99 -6.77 -18.96
C GLY A 125 0.14 -6.66 -17.94
N ARG A 126 0.77 -5.49 -17.89
CA ARG A 126 1.85 -5.20 -16.94
C ARG A 126 1.34 -4.70 -15.58
N PHE A 127 0.15 -4.11 -15.54
CA PHE A 127 -0.45 -3.41 -14.40
C PHE A 127 -1.90 -3.87 -14.19
N LEU A 128 -2.55 -3.43 -13.10
CA LEU A 128 -3.83 -4.00 -12.66
C LEU A 128 -4.97 -3.87 -13.68
N LEU A 129 -4.90 -2.88 -14.57
CA LEU A 129 -5.91 -2.62 -15.61
C LEU A 129 -5.31 -2.65 -17.03
N GLY A 130 -4.25 -3.44 -17.26
CA GLY A 130 -3.63 -3.64 -18.57
C GLY A 130 -2.18 -3.17 -18.63
N ASP A 131 -1.74 -2.60 -19.77
CA ASP A 131 -0.32 -2.30 -20.00
C ASP A 131 0.21 -0.99 -19.42
N LYS A 132 -0.69 -0.11 -18.97
CA LYS A 132 -0.34 1.22 -18.46
C LYS A 132 -0.58 1.31 -16.96
N VAL A 133 0.29 2.03 -16.27
CA VAL A 133 0.10 2.39 -14.86
C VAL A 133 -1.13 3.28 -14.76
N THR A 134 -1.99 2.99 -13.79
CA THR A 134 -3.18 3.78 -13.48
C THR A 134 -3.18 4.23 -12.02
N GLU A 135 -4.12 5.09 -11.65
CA GLU A 135 -4.34 5.48 -10.26
C GLU A 135 -4.56 4.26 -9.36
N LEU A 136 -5.18 3.19 -9.87
CA LEU A 136 -5.42 1.98 -9.10
C LEU A 136 -4.10 1.37 -8.61
N ASP A 137 -3.08 1.34 -9.47
CA ASP A 137 -1.76 0.82 -9.12
C ASP A 137 -1.10 1.70 -8.03
N ILE A 138 -1.17 3.02 -8.19
CA ILE A 138 -0.63 4.00 -7.24
C ILE A 138 -1.30 3.88 -5.87
N ARG A 139 -2.60 3.58 -5.82
CA ARG A 139 -3.36 3.43 -4.58
C ARG A 139 -3.16 2.07 -3.91
N ALA A 140 -2.90 1.01 -4.67
CA ALA A 140 -2.66 -0.32 -4.13
C ALA A 140 -1.22 -0.49 -3.62
N LEU A 141 -0.24 0.09 -4.33
CA LEU A 141 1.20 -0.15 -4.12
C LEU A 141 1.67 0.13 -2.68
N PRO A 142 1.34 1.27 -2.05
CA PRO A 142 1.80 1.54 -0.69
C PRO A 142 1.28 0.53 0.33
N THR A 143 0.06 0.04 0.16
CA THR A 143 -0.54 -0.94 1.06
C THR A 143 0.14 -2.31 0.88
N LEU A 144 0.29 -2.75 -0.36
CA LEU A 144 0.85 -4.07 -0.66
C LEU A 144 2.34 -4.18 -0.32
N LEU A 145 3.13 -3.11 -0.53
CA LEU A 145 4.54 -3.07 -0.09
C LEU A 145 4.72 -3.25 1.43
N ARG A 146 3.70 -2.88 2.22
CA ARG A 146 3.72 -2.98 3.68
C ARG A 146 3.05 -4.24 4.21
N PHE A 147 2.46 -5.05 3.33
CA PHE A 147 1.56 -6.12 3.74
C PHE A 147 2.28 -7.23 4.51
N ASP A 148 3.21 -7.93 3.87
CA ASP A 148 3.98 -9.02 4.51
C ASP A 148 4.85 -8.55 5.67
N CYS A 149 5.10 -7.25 5.69
CA CYS A 149 6.10 -6.61 6.50
C CYS A 149 5.51 -6.08 7.82
N ALA A 150 4.32 -5.49 7.76
CA ALA A 150 3.65 -4.89 8.91
C ALA A 150 2.23 -5.43 9.06
N TYR A 151 1.43 -5.44 8.00
CA TYR A 151 -0.01 -5.72 8.14
C TYR A 151 -0.31 -7.19 8.46
N ALA A 152 0.25 -8.13 7.73
CA ALA A 152 0.08 -9.55 8.04
C ALA A 152 0.61 -9.92 9.44
N PRO A 153 1.85 -9.55 9.85
CA PRO A 153 2.35 -9.94 11.18
C PRO A 153 1.79 -9.12 12.35
N LEU A 154 1.68 -7.79 12.23
CA LEU A 154 1.28 -6.91 13.34
C LEU A 154 -0.23 -6.75 13.41
N PHE A 155 -0.91 -6.58 12.28
CA PHE A 155 -2.37 -6.40 12.24
C PHE A 155 -3.12 -7.72 12.07
N ARG A 156 -2.42 -8.82 11.79
CA ARG A 156 -3.04 -10.12 11.43
C ARG A 156 -3.98 -9.97 10.24
N ALA A 157 -3.64 -9.07 9.31
CA ALA A 157 -4.47 -8.80 8.15
C ALA A 157 -4.59 -10.05 7.27
N GLY A 158 -5.82 -10.51 7.05
CA GLY A 158 -6.11 -11.76 6.33
C GLY A 158 -5.74 -13.04 7.10
N GLY A 159 -5.55 -12.96 8.42
CA GLY A 159 -5.30 -14.11 9.29
C GLY A 159 -3.81 -14.33 9.65
N GLY A 160 -3.52 -15.47 10.27
CA GLY A 160 -2.20 -15.75 10.85
C GLY A 160 -1.10 -16.11 9.84
N HIS A 161 -1.46 -16.59 8.65
CA HIS A 161 -0.52 -17.28 7.75
C HIS A 161 -0.34 -16.63 6.39
N ILE A 162 -1.25 -15.75 5.98
CA ILE A 162 -1.26 -15.17 4.63
C ILE A 162 -0.03 -14.29 4.36
N ARG A 163 0.62 -14.49 3.23
CA ARG A 163 1.75 -13.69 2.74
C ARG A 163 1.63 -13.50 1.24
N LEU A 164 1.71 -12.25 0.77
CA LEU A 164 1.69 -11.93 -0.66
C LEU A 164 2.76 -12.71 -1.42
N ALA A 165 3.98 -12.75 -0.90
CA ALA A 165 5.10 -13.42 -1.55
C ALA A 165 4.97 -14.96 -1.65
N GLN A 166 3.97 -15.57 -1.00
CA GLN A 166 3.73 -17.02 -1.01
C GLN A 166 2.40 -17.38 -1.63
N ASP A 167 1.35 -16.62 -1.31
CA ASP A 167 -0.04 -16.97 -1.63
C ASP A 167 -0.57 -16.24 -2.87
N TYR A 168 0.09 -15.15 -3.30
CA TYR A 168 -0.39 -14.27 -4.37
C TYR A 168 0.70 -13.99 -5.43
N PRO A 169 1.06 -14.99 -6.26
CA PRO A 169 2.19 -14.89 -7.18
C PRO A 169 2.02 -13.81 -8.26
N ALA A 170 0.80 -13.57 -8.76
CA ALA A 170 0.58 -12.52 -9.76
C ALA A 170 0.75 -11.12 -9.15
N LEU A 171 0.24 -10.91 -7.93
CA LEU A 171 0.46 -9.67 -7.19
C LEU A 171 1.91 -9.46 -6.80
N GLN A 172 2.63 -10.53 -6.44
CA GLN A 172 4.06 -10.45 -6.16
C GLN A 172 4.82 -9.99 -7.41
N ALA A 173 4.53 -10.57 -8.57
CA ALA A 173 5.13 -10.13 -9.83
C ALA A 173 4.73 -8.70 -10.20
N TRP A 174 3.49 -8.29 -9.93
CA TRP A 174 3.02 -6.92 -10.11
C TRP A 174 3.76 -5.93 -9.18
N LEU A 175 3.97 -6.28 -7.91
CA LEU A 175 4.74 -5.49 -6.95
C LEU A 175 6.16 -5.24 -7.43
N GLU A 176 6.83 -6.26 -7.96
CA GLU A 176 8.19 -6.15 -8.52
C GLU A 176 8.25 -5.19 -9.72
N ARG A 177 7.24 -5.25 -10.61
CA ARG A 177 7.12 -4.34 -11.75
C ARG A 177 6.91 -2.90 -11.30
N CYS A 178 5.99 -2.67 -10.37
CA CYS A 178 5.73 -1.34 -9.79
C CYS A 178 6.95 -0.80 -9.03
N TRP A 179 7.64 -1.63 -8.27
CA TRP A 179 8.87 -1.26 -7.55
C TRP A 179 10.01 -0.84 -8.48
N SER A 180 9.99 -1.36 -9.72
CA SER A 180 10.99 -1.06 -10.75
C SER A 180 10.68 0.21 -11.55
N LEU A 181 9.53 0.85 -11.33
CA LEU A 181 9.20 2.12 -11.98
C LEU A 181 10.15 3.25 -11.53
N PRO A 182 10.55 4.17 -12.43
CA PRO A 182 11.37 5.32 -12.07
C PRO A 182 10.76 6.15 -10.94
N GLY A 183 11.58 6.56 -9.97
CA GLY A 183 11.16 7.40 -8.84
C GLY A 183 10.41 6.68 -7.71
N VAL A 184 9.89 5.47 -7.91
CA VAL A 184 9.14 4.73 -6.86
C VAL A 184 10.04 4.43 -5.67
N LYS A 185 11.23 3.86 -5.88
CA LYS A 185 12.17 3.50 -4.80
C LYS A 185 12.59 4.71 -3.98
N ASP A 186 12.77 5.85 -4.63
CA ASP A 186 13.18 7.10 -3.99
C ASP A 186 12.03 7.77 -3.21
N SER A 187 10.79 7.46 -3.57
CA SER A 187 9.59 8.02 -2.93
C SER A 187 9.17 7.30 -1.64
N ILE A 188 9.77 6.14 -1.33
CA ILE A 188 9.35 5.28 -0.22
C ILE A 188 10.53 4.93 0.68
N ASP A 189 10.58 5.53 1.86
CA ASP A 189 11.42 5.03 2.95
C ASP A 189 10.77 3.81 3.60
N LEU A 190 11.01 2.64 3.02
CA LEU A 190 10.45 1.37 3.53
C LEU A 190 10.95 1.03 4.94
N LYS A 191 12.17 1.44 5.31
CA LYS A 191 12.75 1.16 6.62
C LYS A 191 12.07 1.97 7.71
N ASP A 192 11.83 3.26 7.46
CA ASP A 192 11.09 4.10 8.39
C ASP A 192 9.60 3.71 8.42
N ALA A 193 8.98 3.48 7.26
CA ALA A 193 7.61 2.98 7.17
C ALA A 193 7.44 1.73 8.04
N TRP A 194 8.27 0.70 7.85
CA TRP A 194 8.31 -0.49 8.70
C TRP A 194 8.48 -0.15 10.18
N GLY A 195 9.51 0.62 10.52
CA GLY A 195 9.86 0.88 11.90
C GLY A 195 8.78 1.66 12.66
N SER A 196 8.09 2.56 11.98
CA SER A 196 7.01 3.37 12.57
C SER A 196 5.83 2.51 13.03
N TYR A 197 5.38 1.51 12.27
CA TYR A 197 4.28 0.61 12.67
C TYR A 197 4.57 -0.07 14.00
N TYR A 198 5.76 -0.65 14.14
CA TYR A 198 6.15 -1.38 15.34
C TYR A 198 6.44 -0.48 16.55
N ARG A 199 6.84 0.78 16.35
CA ARG A 199 7.16 1.70 17.45
C ARG A 199 5.98 2.55 17.91
N GLN A 200 5.10 2.97 16.99
CA GLN A 200 4.12 4.03 17.25
C GLN A 200 2.71 3.50 17.53
N LEU A 201 2.36 2.30 17.07
CA LEU A 201 0.99 1.80 17.15
C LEU A 201 0.71 1.04 18.45
N PHE A 202 0.72 1.77 19.56
CA PHE A 202 0.18 1.27 20.83
C PHE A 202 -1.34 1.09 20.72
N PRO A 203 -1.95 0.00 21.24
CA PRO A 203 -1.34 -1.07 22.05
C PRO A 203 -0.87 -2.31 21.26
N LEU A 204 -0.76 -2.25 19.93
CA LEU A 204 -0.51 -3.43 19.09
C LEU A 204 0.88 -4.06 19.31
N ASN A 205 1.89 -3.26 19.64
CA ASN A 205 3.23 -3.74 19.99
C ASN A 205 3.78 -3.02 21.24
N PRO A 206 3.36 -3.40 22.46
CA PRO A 206 3.77 -2.69 23.67
C PRO A 206 5.28 -2.71 23.93
N GLY A 207 5.98 -3.74 23.46
CA GLY A 207 7.43 -3.87 23.62
C GLY A 207 8.24 -2.97 22.69
N GLY A 208 7.62 -2.38 21.65
CA GLY A 208 8.32 -1.55 20.67
C GLY A 208 9.42 -2.28 19.89
N ILE A 209 9.51 -3.61 20.01
CA ILE A 209 10.52 -4.42 19.33
C ILE A 209 10.18 -4.44 17.85
N VAL A 210 11.14 -4.02 17.04
CA VAL A 210 11.03 -3.97 15.59
C VAL A 210 11.70 -5.23 15.03
N PRO A 211 10.98 -6.12 14.32
CA PRO A 211 11.63 -7.25 13.69
C PRO A 211 12.65 -6.78 12.66
N ARG A 212 13.67 -7.60 12.41
CA ARG A 212 14.73 -7.28 11.46
C ARG A 212 14.11 -7.01 10.08
N PHE A 213 14.42 -5.84 9.52
CA PHE A 213 13.93 -5.46 8.19
C PHE A 213 14.44 -6.47 7.14
N PRO A 214 13.57 -7.00 6.26
CA PRO A 214 14.00 -7.83 5.15
C PRO A 214 14.93 -7.00 4.24
N THR A 215 16.09 -7.54 3.87
CA THR A 215 16.92 -6.95 2.79
C THR A 215 16.08 -6.76 1.52
N GLY A 216 16.42 -5.77 0.67
CA GLY A 216 15.68 -5.51 -0.56
C GLY A 216 15.50 -6.73 -1.47
N GLU A 217 16.49 -7.62 -1.51
CA GLU A 217 16.41 -8.92 -2.18
C GLU A 217 15.38 -9.86 -1.51
N SER A 218 15.34 -9.92 -0.19
CA SER A 218 14.39 -10.78 0.55
C SER A 218 12.95 -10.26 0.60
N MET A 219 12.71 -8.99 0.26
CA MET A 219 11.36 -8.42 0.15
C MET A 219 10.62 -8.95 -1.08
N PHE A 220 11.38 -9.19 -2.16
CA PHE A 220 10.83 -9.67 -3.44
C PHE A 220 11.25 -11.09 -3.79
N ALA A 221 12.20 -11.69 -3.07
CA ALA A 221 12.54 -13.09 -3.28
C ALA A 221 11.31 -13.96 -2.99
N SER A 222 10.84 -14.64 -4.03
CA SER A 222 9.94 -15.78 -3.92
C SER A 222 10.38 -16.65 -2.74
N ARG A 223 9.49 -16.81 -1.75
CA ARG A 223 9.74 -17.75 -0.65
C ARG A 223 9.46 -19.20 -1.07
N SER A 224 9.57 -19.52 -2.35
CA SER A 224 9.81 -20.89 -2.82
C SER A 224 11.26 -21.31 -2.52
N LYS A 225 11.67 -21.22 -1.26
CA LYS A 225 12.71 -22.11 -0.76
C LYS A 225 11.95 -23.22 -0.08
N GLU A 226 12.03 -24.42 -0.65
CA GLU A 226 11.86 -25.65 0.12
C GLU A 226 12.44 -25.38 1.51
N LEU A 227 11.58 -25.42 2.53
CA LEU A 227 12.06 -25.55 3.89
C LEU A 227 13.03 -26.74 3.83
N PRO A 228 14.33 -26.57 4.13
CA PRO A 228 15.17 -27.73 4.27
C PRO A 228 14.47 -28.61 5.31
N LEU A 229 14.10 -29.83 4.90
CA LEU A 229 13.61 -30.84 5.82
C LEU A 229 14.57 -30.81 7.01
N PRO A 230 14.08 -30.71 8.25
CA PRO A 230 14.97 -30.66 9.39
C PRO A 230 15.87 -31.89 9.33
N THR A 231 17.16 -31.68 9.07
CA THR A 231 18.22 -32.68 9.25
C THR A 231 18.33 -32.93 10.75
N GLN A 232 17.39 -33.72 11.25
CA GLN A 232 17.41 -34.52 12.49
C GLN A 232 15.98 -35.05 12.75
N MET A 233 15.57 -36.04 11.97
CA MET A 233 14.57 -37.03 12.39
C MET A 233 14.95 -38.44 11.92
N GLU A 234 16.25 -38.73 11.82
CA GLU A 234 16.71 -40.12 11.96
C GLU A 234 16.75 -40.42 13.47
N GLY A 235 15.71 -41.08 13.99
CA GLY A 235 15.77 -41.69 15.33
C GLY A 235 14.58 -41.51 16.27
N LEU A 236 13.42 -41.03 15.82
CA LEU A 236 12.28 -40.78 16.72
C LEU A 236 10.99 -41.45 16.25
N PHE A 237 11.08 -42.70 15.78
CA PHE A 237 9.95 -43.64 15.78
C PHE A 237 10.44 -45.05 16.09
N HIS A 238 10.90 -45.26 17.33
CA HIS A 238 10.91 -46.57 17.96
C HIS A 238 10.14 -46.48 19.27
N PHE A 239 8.83 -46.73 19.20
CA PHE A 239 8.08 -47.24 20.34
C PHE A 239 7.78 -48.71 20.03
N LYS A 240 8.23 -49.60 20.94
CA LYS A 240 7.69 -50.94 21.09
C LYS A 240 6.29 -50.85 21.68
#